data_AF-A0A060ZKC8-F1
#
_entry.id   AF-A0A060ZKC8-F1
#
_cell.length_a   1.000
_cell.length_b   1.000
_cell.length_c   1.000
_cell.angle_alpha   90.00
_cell.angle_beta   90.00
_cell.angle_gamma   90.00
#
_symmetry.space_group_name_H-M   'P 1'
#
loop_
_entity.id
_entity.type
_entity.pdbx_description
1 polymer ?
#
loop_
_entity_poly.entity_id
_entity_poly.type
_entity_poly.pdbx_seq_one_letter_code
_entity_poly.pdbx_strand_id
1 'polypeptide(L)'
;MDNKKASEKLLGSIDVNHEDYKFGHTKVFFKAGLLGVLEEMRDEKLATLVGMVQALSRGFLMRREFSKMMERRESVYAIQYNIRSFMNVKTWPWMKLYFKIKPLLQSAETEKELANMKENYDKMTTDLAKALATKKQMEEKLVALTQEKNDLALQVASEGESLNDAEERCEGLIKSKIQLEAKLKETTERLEDEEEINAELTAKKRKLEDECSELKKDIDDLELTLAKVEKEKHATENKVLCLTIDSLTNNNPNTNQFKT
;
A
#
# COMPACT_ATOMS: atom_id res chain seq x y z
N MET A 1 28.58 20.13 -9.72
CA MET A 1 28.39 20.67 -8.35
C MET A 1 27.31 19.84 -7.69
N ASP A 2 27.46 19.51 -6.41
CA ASP A 2 26.38 18.93 -5.60
C ASP A 2 25.22 19.94 -5.51
N ASN A 3 24.00 19.51 -5.89
CA ASN A 3 22.81 20.37 -5.94
C ASN A 3 22.49 21.02 -4.60
N LYS A 4 22.77 20.31 -3.49
CA LYS A 4 22.60 20.85 -2.14
C LYS A 4 23.57 21.99 -1.87
N LYS A 5 24.87 21.77 -2.14
CA LYS A 5 25.92 22.79 -1.98
C LYS A 5 25.69 24.01 -2.88
N ALA A 6 25.15 23.81 -4.08
CA ALA A 6 24.81 24.91 -4.98
C ALA A 6 23.66 25.76 -4.40
N SER A 7 22.62 25.11 -3.86
CA SER A 7 21.49 25.79 -3.22
C SER A 7 21.90 26.52 -1.93
N GLU A 8 22.79 25.92 -1.13
CA GLU A 8 23.40 26.55 0.07
C GLU A 8 24.14 27.83 -0.27
N LYS A 9 25.01 27.78 -1.30
CA LYS A 9 25.73 28.97 -1.77
C LYS A 9 24.79 30.04 -2.33
N LEU A 10 23.76 29.64 -3.08
CA LEU A 10 22.82 30.58 -3.67
C LEU A 10 22.04 31.32 -2.58
N LEU A 11 21.33 30.61 -1.69
CA LEU A 11 20.56 31.24 -0.62
C LEU A 11 21.47 31.98 0.39
N GLY A 12 22.70 31.51 0.59
CA GLY A 12 23.70 32.21 1.40
C GLY A 12 24.22 33.52 0.80
N SER A 13 24.07 33.72 -0.51
CA SER A 13 24.47 34.95 -1.21
C SER A 13 23.35 35.99 -1.33
N ILE A 14 22.11 35.59 -1.01
CA ILE A 14 20.95 36.46 -1.03
C ILE A 14 20.80 37.06 0.35
N ASP A 15 20.53 38.37 0.41
CA ASP A 15 20.31 39.11 1.66
C ASP A 15 18.93 38.77 2.25
N VAL A 16 18.83 37.60 2.87
CA VAL A 16 17.64 37.10 3.58
C VAL A 16 18.04 36.52 4.93
N ASN A 17 17.10 36.53 5.88
CA ASN A 17 17.35 35.95 7.20
C ASN A 17 17.57 34.43 7.12
N HIS A 18 18.77 33.97 7.47
CA HIS A 18 19.16 32.56 7.40
C HIS A 18 18.51 31.67 8.48
N GLU A 19 17.83 32.25 9.47
CA GLU A 19 17.02 31.49 10.43
C GLU A 19 15.66 31.07 9.88
N ASP A 20 15.22 31.70 8.78
CA ASP A 20 13.88 31.52 8.23
C ASP A 20 13.82 30.41 7.18
N TYR A 21 14.93 29.70 6.93
CA TYR A 21 14.93 28.50 6.11
C TYR A 21 15.87 27.41 6.63
N LYS A 22 15.61 26.16 6.21
CA LYS A 22 16.47 24.99 6.50
C LYS A 22 16.55 24.05 5.29
N PHE A 23 17.74 23.49 5.06
CA PHE A 23 17.98 22.50 4.01
C PHE A 23 17.71 21.09 4.51
N GLY A 24 16.79 20.38 3.86
CA GLY A 24 16.65 18.92 3.94
C GLY A 24 17.53 18.20 2.90
N HIS A 25 17.35 16.88 2.77
CA HIS A 25 18.07 16.08 1.76
C HIS A 25 17.61 16.38 0.33
N THR A 26 16.31 16.59 0.14
CA THR A 26 15.68 16.78 -1.19
C THR A 26 14.95 18.11 -1.33
N LYS A 27 14.67 18.81 -0.21
CA LYS A 27 13.82 20.01 -0.18
C LYS A 27 14.41 21.09 0.74
N VAL A 28 14.05 22.35 0.48
CA VAL A 28 14.30 23.49 1.37
C VAL A 28 12.99 23.88 2.03
N PHE A 29 13.00 24.06 3.34
CA PHE A 29 11.85 24.47 4.13
C PHE A 29 11.98 25.94 4.48
N PHE A 30 10.92 26.71 4.28
CA PHE A 30 10.86 28.14 4.58
C PHE A 30 9.83 28.40 5.68
N LYS A 31 10.10 29.35 6.57
CA LYS A 31 9.07 29.91 7.44
C LYS A 31 8.10 30.75 6.60
N ALA A 32 6.90 30.98 7.16
CA ALA A 32 5.90 31.82 6.53
C ALA A 32 6.46 33.22 6.22
N GLY A 33 6.13 33.77 5.05
CA GLY A 33 6.58 35.10 4.60
C GLY A 33 7.87 35.10 3.78
N LEU A 34 8.87 34.27 4.11
CA LEU A 34 10.16 34.28 3.41
C LEU A 34 10.03 33.94 1.91
N LEU A 35 9.17 32.99 1.55
CA LEU A 35 8.96 32.64 0.14
C LEU A 35 8.38 33.82 -0.66
N GLY A 36 7.45 34.59 -0.07
CA GLY A 36 6.89 35.78 -0.71
C GLY A 36 7.95 36.86 -0.97
N VAL A 37 8.83 37.10 0.01
CA VAL A 37 9.96 38.03 -0.15
C VAL A 37 10.89 37.58 -1.28
N LEU A 38 11.22 36.28 -1.36
CA LEU A 38 12.03 35.75 -2.45
C LEU A 38 11.35 35.90 -3.83
N GLU A 39 10.02 35.78 -3.89
CA GLU A 39 9.25 36.00 -5.11
C GLU A 39 9.23 37.47 -5.52
N GLU A 40 9.06 38.41 -4.58
CA GLU A 40 9.14 39.85 -4.86
C GLU A 40 10.52 40.25 -5.41
N MET A 41 11.60 39.80 -4.76
CA MET A 41 12.97 40.03 -5.24
C MET A 41 13.19 39.47 -6.65
N ARG A 42 12.62 38.30 -6.95
CA ARG A 42 12.66 37.71 -8.29
C ARG A 42 11.90 38.59 -9.29
N ASP A 43 10.71 39.04 -8.94
CA ASP A 43 9.82 39.77 -9.84
C ASP A 43 10.40 41.15 -10.22
N GLU A 44 11.09 41.83 -9.31
CA GLU A 44 11.83 43.07 -9.62
C GLU A 44 12.92 42.85 -10.68
N LYS A 45 13.68 41.75 -10.55
CA LYS A 45 14.72 41.40 -11.54
C LYS A 45 14.10 40.98 -12.86
N LEU A 46 13.02 40.19 -12.82
CA LEU A 46 12.29 39.78 -14.01
C LEU A 46 11.70 40.98 -14.75
N ALA A 47 11.14 41.98 -14.06
CA ALA A 47 10.61 43.18 -14.69
C ALA A 47 11.68 43.90 -15.53
N THR A 48 12.90 44.02 -14.99
CA THR A 48 14.04 44.63 -15.70
C THR A 48 14.44 43.79 -16.92
N LEU A 49 14.66 42.48 -16.74
CA LEU A 49 15.09 41.58 -17.80
C LEU A 49 14.05 41.47 -18.93
N VAL A 50 12.78 41.32 -18.57
CA VAL A 50 11.66 41.28 -19.52
C VAL A 50 11.57 42.61 -20.27
N GLY A 51 11.74 43.75 -19.59
CA GLY A 51 11.83 45.06 -20.23
C GLY A 51 12.92 45.12 -21.31
N MET A 52 14.12 44.61 -21.01
CA MET A 52 15.23 44.54 -21.97
C MET A 52 14.91 43.64 -23.16
N VAL A 53 14.40 42.44 -22.93
CA VAL A 53 14.00 41.50 -24.00
C VAL A 53 12.94 42.12 -24.89
N GLN A 54 11.90 42.71 -24.29
CA GLN A 54 10.85 43.37 -25.05
C GLN A 54 11.38 44.56 -25.86
N ALA A 55 12.28 45.37 -25.32
CA ALA A 55 12.91 46.48 -26.04
C ALA A 55 13.70 45.97 -27.26
N LEU A 56 14.46 44.88 -27.10
CA LEU A 56 15.19 44.24 -28.20
C LEU A 56 14.25 43.68 -29.27
N SER A 57 13.19 42.97 -28.87
CA SER A 57 12.20 42.41 -29.80
C SER A 57 11.46 43.51 -30.56
N ARG A 58 10.99 44.56 -29.88
CA ARG A 58 10.34 45.72 -30.53
C ARG A 58 11.30 46.43 -31.47
N GLY A 59 12.56 46.63 -31.05
CA GLY A 59 13.60 47.22 -31.89
C GLY A 59 13.90 46.39 -33.14
N PHE A 60 13.99 45.07 -33.02
CA PHE A 60 14.19 44.16 -34.14
C PHE A 60 13.03 44.24 -35.15
N LEU A 61 11.79 44.17 -34.65
CA LEU A 61 10.59 44.26 -35.50
C LEU A 61 10.53 45.61 -36.23
N MET A 62 10.74 46.72 -35.53
CA MET A 62 10.66 48.06 -36.12
C MET A 62 11.80 48.32 -37.11
N ARG A 63 13.02 47.83 -36.86
CA ARG A 63 14.11 47.93 -37.85
C ARG A 63 13.78 47.15 -39.13
N ARG A 64 13.22 45.95 -39.01
CA ARG A 64 12.81 45.16 -40.19
C ARG A 64 11.69 45.82 -40.97
N GLU A 65 10.70 46.40 -40.27
CA GLU A 65 9.64 47.15 -40.95
C GLU A 65 10.17 48.44 -41.59
N PHE A 66 11.08 49.14 -40.93
CA PHE A 66 11.75 50.32 -41.49
C PHE A 66 12.54 49.99 -42.76
N SER A 67 13.29 48.89 -42.78
CA SER A 67 13.96 48.41 -44.00
C SER A 67 12.96 48.19 -45.14
N LYS A 68 11.84 47.51 -44.87
CA LYS A 68 10.76 47.33 -45.88
C LYS A 68 10.17 48.66 -46.34
N MET A 69 10.00 49.63 -45.45
CA MET A 69 9.50 50.97 -45.80
C MET A 69 10.49 51.71 -46.70
N MET A 70 11.79 51.62 -46.42
CA MET A 70 12.84 52.19 -47.28
C MET A 70 12.89 51.51 -48.65
N GLU A 71 12.84 50.18 -48.70
CA GLU A 71 12.77 49.42 -49.95
C GLU A 71 11.55 49.82 -50.78
N ARG A 72 10.37 49.98 -50.15
CA ARG A 72 9.16 50.49 -50.83
C ARG A 72 9.38 51.89 -51.40
N ARG A 73 9.99 52.80 -50.62
CA ARG A 73 10.28 54.17 -51.06
C ARG A 73 11.20 54.18 -52.28
N GLU A 74 12.29 53.42 -52.26
CA GLU A 74 13.21 53.30 -53.39
C GLU A 74 12.55 52.65 -54.60
N SER A 75 11.77 51.59 -54.37
CA SER A 75 11.01 50.91 -55.43
C SER A 75 10.05 51.86 -56.13
N VAL A 76 9.39 52.78 -55.41
CA VAL A 76 8.52 53.80 -56.03
C VAL A 76 9.32 54.69 -56.99
N TYR A 77 10.49 55.18 -56.58
CA TYR A 77 11.34 55.99 -57.47
C TYR A 77 11.78 55.20 -58.69
N ALA A 78 12.23 53.95 -58.50
CA ALA A 78 12.65 53.08 -59.58
C ALA A 78 11.51 52.81 -60.57
N ILE A 79 10.31 52.47 -60.10
CA ILE A 79 9.13 52.24 -60.94
C ILE A 79 8.78 53.50 -61.73
N GLN A 80 8.66 54.65 -61.06
CA GLN A 80 8.31 55.90 -61.72
C GLN A 80 9.33 56.29 -62.79
N TYR A 81 10.62 56.18 -62.49
CA TYR A 81 11.69 56.45 -63.45
C TYR A 81 11.64 55.50 -64.64
N ASN A 82 11.52 54.19 -64.39
CA ASN A 82 11.47 53.18 -65.44
C ASN A 82 10.24 53.32 -66.33
N ILE A 83 9.07 53.66 -65.79
CA ILE A 83 7.87 53.94 -66.59
C ILE A 83 8.12 55.14 -67.51
N ARG A 84 8.66 56.25 -67.00
CA ARG A 84 8.98 57.42 -67.83
C ARG A 84 10.00 57.09 -68.92
N SER A 85 11.08 56.40 -68.57
CA SER A 85 12.11 55.97 -69.51
C SER A 85 11.55 55.04 -70.58
N PHE A 86 10.74 54.04 -70.18
CA PHE A 86 10.08 53.13 -71.10
C PHE A 86 9.12 53.87 -72.04
N MET A 87 8.35 54.84 -71.55
CA MET A 87 7.46 55.63 -72.40
C MET A 87 8.21 56.40 -73.49
N ASN A 88 9.44 56.85 -73.21
CA ASN A 88 10.30 57.52 -74.20
C ASN A 88 10.87 56.54 -75.25
N VAL A 89 11.18 55.31 -74.84
CA VAL A 89 11.92 54.35 -75.69
C VAL A 89 11.01 53.32 -76.37
N LYS A 90 9.77 53.09 -75.91
CA LYS A 90 8.87 52.04 -76.41
C LYS A 90 8.55 52.14 -77.90
N THR A 91 8.61 53.33 -78.49
CA THR A 91 8.36 53.55 -79.93
C THR A 91 9.62 53.47 -80.78
N TRP A 92 10.81 53.45 -80.17
CA TRP A 92 12.11 53.46 -80.85
C TRP A 92 12.33 52.16 -81.65
N PRO A 93 12.74 52.21 -82.93
CA PRO A 93 12.89 51.02 -83.77
C PRO A 93 13.83 49.94 -83.18
N TRP A 94 14.93 50.34 -82.55
CA TRP A 94 15.87 49.41 -81.91
C TRP A 94 15.25 48.66 -80.72
N MET A 95 14.38 49.30 -79.93
CA MET A 95 13.66 48.65 -78.83
C MET A 95 12.65 47.61 -79.34
N LYS A 96 11.95 47.92 -80.44
CA LYS A 96 11.04 46.98 -81.10
C LYS A 96 11.78 45.75 -81.63
N LEU A 97 12.98 45.92 -82.17
CA LEU A 97 13.83 44.82 -82.62
C LEU A 97 14.25 43.95 -81.42
N TYR A 98 14.72 44.55 -80.33
CA TYR A 98 15.10 43.84 -79.11
C TYR A 98 13.95 42.97 -78.55
N PHE A 99 12.73 43.48 -78.47
CA PHE A 99 11.58 42.68 -78.00
C PHE A 99 11.22 41.50 -78.90
N LYS A 100 11.52 41.56 -80.21
CA LYS A 100 11.34 40.41 -81.11
C LYS A 100 12.43 39.36 -80.93
N ILE A 101 13.66 39.78 -80.62
CA ILE A 101 14.82 38.89 -80.48
C ILE A 101 14.88 38.26 -79.08
N LYS A 102 14.54 39.00 -78.02
CA LYS A 102 14.70 38.56 -76.61
C LYS A 102 14.02 37.21 -76.30
N PRO A 103 12.76 36.94 -76.69
CA PRO A 103 12.12 35.64 -76.42
C PRO A 103 12.79 34.46 -77.15
N LEU A 104 13.54 34.72 -78.22
CA LEU A 104 14.30 33.70 -78.96
C LEU A 104 15.63 33.35 -78.25
N LEU A 105 16.01 34.09 -77.19
CA LEU A 105 17.17 33.84 -76.34
C LEU A 105 16.77 33.01 -75.10
N GLN A 106 16.14 31.86 -75.34
CA GLN A 106 15.38 31.03 -74.40
C GLN A 106 16.20 30.32 -73.28
N SER A 107 17.52 30.54 -73.21
CA SER A 107 18.42 29.70 -72.41
C SER A 107 18.58 30.10 -70.94
N ALA A 108 18.47 31.38 -70.59
CA ALA A 108 18.85 31.84 -69.24
C ALA A 108 17.75 31.65 -68.17
N GLU A 109 16.48 31.79 -68.55
CA GLU A 109 15.35 31.68 -67.60
C GLU A 109 15.06 30.21 -67.26
N THR A 110 15.12 29.34 -68.27
CA THR A 110 14.94 27.89 -68.14
C THR A 110 16.03 27.24 -67.28
N GLU A 111 17.27 27.70 -67.40
CA GLU A 111 18.40 27.22 -66.59
C GLU A 111 18.25 27.57 -65.10
N LYS A 112 17.74 28.77 -64.79
CA LYS A 112 17.47 29.20 -63.41
C LYS A 112 16.31 28.42 -62.78
N GLU A 113 15.24 28.16 -63.53
CA GLU A 113 14.12 27.32 -63.08
C GLU A 113 14.57 25.88 -62.81
N LEU A 114 15.41 25.31 -63.69
CA LEU A 114 15.96 23.98 -63.53
C LEU A 114 16.86 23.89 -62.28
N ALA A 115 17.70 24.91 -62.03
CA ALA A 115 18.54 24.96 -60.83
C ALA A 115 17.70 24.99 -59.53
N ASN A 116 16.65 25.82 -59.48
CA ASN A 116 15.74 25.88 -58.34
C ASN A 116 14.99 24.55 -58.14
N MET A 117 14.54 23.93 -59.21
CA MET A 117 13.84 22.64 -59.14
C MET A 117 14.76 21.53 -58.62
N LYS A 118 16.04 21.55 -59.03
CA LYS A 118 17.06 20.60 -58.54
C LYS A 118 17.33 20.79 -57.04
N GLU A 119 17.52 22.02 -56.58
CA GLU A 119 17.72 22.29 -55.16
C GLU A 119 16.52 21.83 -54.31
N ASN A 120 15.30 22.09 -54.78
CA ASN A 120 14.08 21.64 -54.10
C ASN A 120 13.98 20.12 -54.09
N TYR A 121 14.33 19.45 -55.19
CA TYR A 121 14.33 17.99 -55.27
C TYR A 121 15.32 17.37 -54.27
N ASP A 122 16.54 17.91 -54.18
CA ASP A 122 17.57 17.41 -53.26
C ASP A 122 17.17 17.60 -51.79
N LYS A 123 16.58 18.76 -51.46
CA LYS A 123 16.02 19.01 -50.11
C LYS A 123 14.90 18.04 -49.77
N MET A 124 13.92 17.89 -50.64
CA MET A 124 12.78 16.98 -50.42
C MET A 124 13.21 15.53 -50.28
N THR A 125 14.19 15.10 -51.07
CA THR A 125 14.76 13.75 -50.98
C THR A 125 15.45 13.52 -49.65
N THR A 126 16.22 14.50 -49.17
CA THR A 126 16.92 14.44 -47.88
C THR A 126 15.93 14.42 -46.71
N ASP A 127 14.91 15.26 -46.75
CA ASP A 127 13.90 15.34 -45.68
C ASP A 127 13.03 14.07 -45.65
N LEU A 128 12.68 13.52 -46.81
CA LEU A 128 11.97 12.25 -46.91
C LEU A 128 12.79 11.11 -46.30
N ALA A 129 14.09 11.03 -46.59
CA ALA A 129 14.97 10.00 -46.02
C ALA A 129 15.04 10.09 -44.49
N LYS A 130 15.17 11.30 -43.93
CA LYS A 130 15.15 11.53 -42.47
C LYS A 130 13.81 11.15 -41.84
N ALA A 131 12.70 11.51 -42.49
CA ALA A 131 11.36 11.18 -42.01
C ALA A 131 11.12 9.66 -41.99
N LEU A 132 11.54 8.94 -43.03
CA LEU A 132 11.44 7.48 -43.08
C LEU A 132 12.29 6.79 -42.02
N ALA A 133 13.52 7.28 -41.77
CA ALA A 133 14.38 6.76 -40.71
C ALA A 133 13.76 6.96 -39.31
N THR A 134 13.22 8.16 -39.06
CA THR A 134 12.54 8.49 -37.79
C THR A 134 11.27 7.65 -37.62
N LYS A 135 10.48 7.49 -38.67
CA LYS A 135 9.28 6.65 -38.66
C LYS A 135 9.63 5.21 -38.28
N LYS A 136 10.65 4.62 -38.91
CA LYS A 136 11.09 3.25 -38.61
C LYS A 136 11.51 3.10 -37.14
N GLN A 137 12.28 4.05 -36.61
CA GLN A 137 12.70 4.02 -35.20
C GLN A 137 11.50 4.10 -34.24
N MET A 138 10.47 4.89 -34.58
CA MET A 138 9.26 5.00 -33.76
C MET A 138 8.39 3.75 -33.84
N GLU A 139 8.29 3.12 -35.01
CA GLU A 139 7.58 1.85 -35.19
C GLU A 139 8.23 0.72 -34.36
N GLU A 140 9.57 0.63 -34.36
CA GLU A 140 10.30 -0.34 -33.53
C GLU A 140 10.05 -0.13 -32.03
N LYS A 141 10.05 1.13 -31.55
CA LYS A 141 9.71 1.45 -30.15
C LYS A 141 8.26 1.10 -29.82
N LEU A 142 7.33 1.34 -30.74
CA LEU A 142 5.92 1.05 -30.54
C LEU A 142 5.68 -0.46 -30.39
N VAL A 143 6.35 -1.28 -31.21
CA VAL A 143 6.29 -2.74 -31.09
C VAL A 143 6.84 -3.20 -29.73
N ALA A 144 7.99 -2.67 -29.30
CA ALA A 144 8.57 -3.01 -28.00
C ALA A 144 7.65 -2.65 -26.82
N LEU A 145 7.08 -1.44 -26.81
CA LEU A 145 6.13 -1.00 -25.78
C LEU A 145 4.83 -1.79 -25.80
N THR A 146 4.37 -2.22 -26.98
CA THR A 146 3.17 -3.05 -27.09
C THR A 146 3.43 -4.44 -26.52
N GLN A 147 4.61 -5.01 -26.75
CA GLN A 147 5.00 -6.28 -26.17
C GLN A 147 5.09 -6.20 -24.64
N GLU A 148 5.79 -5.19 -24.11
CA GLU A 148 5.92 -4.98 -22.66
C GLU A 148 4.54 -4.80 -22.00
N LYS A 149 3.63 -4.03 -22.63
CA LYS A 149 2.25 -3.89 -22.16
C LYS A 149 1.52 -5.24 -22.11
N ASN A 150 1.65 -6.05 -23.15
CA ASN A 150 1.00 -7.36 -23.21
C ASN A 150 1.57 -8.32 -22.16
N ASP A 151 2.88 -8.33 -21.95
CA ASP A 151 3.54 -9.15 -20.94
C ASP A 151 3.10 -8.75 -19.52
N LEU A 152 3.03 -7.45 -19.22
CA LEU A 152 2.50 -6.94 -17.96
C LEU A 152 1.01 -7.28 -17.78
N ALA A 153 0.20 -7.22 -18.83
CA ALA A 153 -1.21 -7.60 -18.75
C ALA A 153 -1.38 -9.10 -18.43
N LEU A 154 -0.55 -9.97 -19.01
CA LEU A 154 -0.53 -11.39 -18.68
C LEU A 154 -0.08 -11.64 -17.24
N GLN A 155 0.93 -10.91 -16.76
CA GLN A 155 1.39 -11.00 -15.36
C GLN A 155 0.30 -10.56 -14.38
N VAL A 156 -0.41 -9.45 -14.65
CA VAL A 156 -1.51 -8.99 -13.81
C VAL A 156 -2.65 -10.01 -13.78
N ALA A 157 -2.97 -10.65 -14.90
CA ALA A 157 -3.99 -11.68 -14.96
C ALA A 157 -3.60 -12.91 -14.11
N SER A 158 -2.35 -13.38 -14.21
CA SER A 158 -1.89 -14.54 -13.43
C SER A 158 -1.76 -14.25 -11.94
N GLU A 159 -1.30 -13.06 -11.56
CA GLU A 159 -1.28 -12.60 -10.17
C GLU A 159 -2.70 -12.46 -9.62
N GLY A 160 -3.65 -12.01 -10.44
CA GLY A 160 -5.08 -11.95 -10.09
C GLY A 160 -5.70 -13.32 -9.80
N GLU A 161 -5.42 -14.33 -10.64
CA GLU A 161 -5.84 -15.72 -10.39
C GLU A 161 -5.20 -16.28 -9.11
N SER A 162 -3.90 -16.06 -8.92
CA SER A 162 -3.19 -16.53 -7.72
C SER A 162 -3.72 -15.88 -6.43
N LEU A 163 -4.10 -14.60 -6.50
CA LEU A 163 -4.73 -13.89 -5.40
C LEU A 163 -6.10 -14.48 -5.07
N ASN A 164 -6.93 -14.73 -6.09
CA ASN A 164 -8.25 -15.33 -5.91
C ASN A 164 -8.16 -16.73 -5.25
N ASP A 165 -7.22 -17.57 -5.72
CA ASP A 165 -6.94 -18.88 -5.10
C ASP A 165 -6.50 -18.76 -3.63
N ALA A 166 -5.75 -17.70 -3.30
CA ALA A 166 -5.32 -17.43 -1.93
C ALA A 166 -6.47 -16.92 -1.05
N GLU A 167 -7.34 -16.08 -1.60
CA GLU A 167 -8.56 -15.61 -0.95
C GLU A 167 -9.51 -16.78 -0.63
N GLU A 168 -9.77 -17.67 -1.59
CA GLU A 168 -10.63 -18.84 -1.36
C GLU A 168 -10.06 -19.76 -0.26
N ARG A 169 -8.75 -19.98 -0.25
CA ARG A 169 -8.06 -20.72 0.83
C ARG A 169 -8.21 -20.03 2.18
N CYS A 170 -8.07 -18.71 2.23
CA CYS A 170 -8.25 -17.93 3.46
C CYS A 170 -9.69 -18.03 3.98
N GLU A 171 -10.69 -17.90 3.10
CA GLU A 171 -12.09 -18.09 3.48
C GLU A 171 -12.37 -19.49 4.02
N GLY A 172 -11.81 -20.53 3.39
CA GLY A 172 -11.89 -21.91 3.86
C GLY A 172 -11.32 -22.07 5.27
N LEU A 173 -10.15 -21.48 5.53
CA LEU A 173 -9.52 -21.49 6.86
C LEU A 173 -10.35 -20.71 7.89
N ILE A 174 -10.95 -19.57 7.53
CA ILE A 174 -11.83 -18.80 8.41
C ILE A 174 -13.05 -19.63 8.82
N LYS A 175 -13.70 -20.31 7.85
CA LYS A 175 -14.84 -21.20 8.12
C LYS A 175 -14.45 -22.35 9.05
N SER A 176 -13.31 -22.99 8.80
CA SER A 176 -12.79 -24.07 9.64
C SER A 176 -12.47 -23.59 11.05
N LYS A 177 -11.84 -22.41 11.19
CA LYS A 177 -11.56 -21.79 12.48
C LYS A 177 -12.82 -21.56 13.30
N ILE A 178 -13.88 -20.99 12.70
CA ILE A 178 -15.16 -20.77 13.38
C ILE A 178 -15.75 -22.10 13.90
N GLN A 179 -15.71 -23.17 13.08
CA GLN A 179 -16.20 -24.49 13.50
C GLN A 179 -15.38 -25.08 14.66
N LEU A 180 -14.05 -24.91 14.63
CA LEU A 180 -13.16 -25.39 15.68
C LEU A 180 -13.34 -24.59 16.98
N GLU A 181 -13.51 -23.27 16.91
CA GLU A 181 -13.83 -22.42 18.06
C GLU A 181 -15.15 -22.81 18.71
N ALA A 182 -16.18 -23.13 17.91
CA ALA A 182 -17.47 -23.61 18.41
C ALA A 182 -17.32 -24.96 19.13
N LYS A 183 -16.60 -25.93 18.53
CA LYS A 183 -16.32 -27.23 19.16
C LYS A 183 -15.52 -27.09 20.44
N LEU A 184 -14.51 -26.22 20.44
CA LEU A 184 -13.69 -25.95 21.63
C LEU A 184 -14.56 -25.46 22.77
N LYS A 185 -15.46 -24.50 22.50
CA LYS A 185 -16.39 -23.97 23.48
C LYS A 185 -17.30 -25.06 24.05
N GLU A 186 -17.95 -25.86 23.20
CA GLU A 186 -18.80 -26.98 23.63
C GLU A 186 -18.03 -27.99 24.50
N THR A 187 -16.81 -28.36 24.09
CA THR A 187 -16.00 -29.31 24.88
C THR A 187 -15.50 -28.73 26.20
N THR A 188 -15.32 -27.41 26.28
CA THR A 188 -14.92 -26.72 27.50
C THR A 188 -16.08 -26.67 28.49
N GLU A 189 -17.27 -26.28 28.03
CA GLU A 189 -18.50 -26.29 28.85
C GLU A 189 -18.79 -27.69 29.41
N ARG A 190 -18.68 -28.73 28.58
CA ARG A 190 -18.86 -30.13 29.05
C ARG A 190 -17.79 -30.57 30.05
N LEU A 191 -16.56 -30.09 29.91
CA LEU A 191 -15.49 -30.40 30.87
C LEU A 191 -15.79 -29.76 32.22
N GLU A 192 -16.24 -28.50 32.23
CA GLU A 192 -16.64 -27.79 33.44
C GLU A 192 -17.78 -28.53 34.18
N ASP A 193 -18.81 -29.00 33.45
CA ASP A 193 -19.90 -29.80 34.02
C ASP A 193 -19.39 -31.10 34.70
N GLU A 194 -18.49 -31.83 34.04
CA GLU A 194 -17.91 -33.08 34.58
C GLU A 194 -16.98 -32.81 35.79
N GLU A 195 -16.25 -31.68 35.78
CA GLU A 195 -15.45 -31.25 36.92
C GLU A 195 -16.33 -30.92 38.14
N GLU A 196 -17.48 -30.27 37.93
CA GLU A 196 -18.48 -30.02 38.99
C GLU A 196 -19.03 -31.33 39.56
N ILE A 197 -19.46 -32.26 38.70
CA ILE A 197 -19.96 -33.59 39.10
C ILE A 197 -18.89 -34.35 39.89
N ASN A 198 -17.63 -34.31 39.44
CA ASN A 198 -16.52 -34.98 40.13
C ASN A 198 -16.25 -34.36 41.51
N ALA A 199 -16.31 -33.04 41.63
CA ALA A 199 -16.21 -32.35 42.92
C ALA A 199 -17.35 -32.77 43.87
N GLU A 200 -18.59 -32.84 43.37
CA GLU A 200 -19.74 -33.33 44.14
C GLU A 200 -19.59 -34.79 44.58
N LEU A 201 -19.18 -35.68 43.67
CA LEU A 201 -18.94 -37.09 43.97
C LEU A 201 -17.83 -37.26 45.01
N THR A 202 -16.76 -36.48 44.89
CA THR A 202 -15.65 -36.46 45.86
C THR A 202 -16.14 -36.01 47.24
N ALA A 203 -17.00 -34.98 47.31
CA ALA A 203 -17.59 -34.52 48.55
C ALA A 203 -18.56 -35.57 49.17
N LYS A 204 -19.41 -36.20 48.36
CA LYS A 204 -20.30 -37.30 48.80
C LYS A 204 -19.52 -38.51 49.28
N LYS A 205 -18.46 -38.90 48.56
CA LYS A 205 -17.56 -39.99 48.95
C LYS A 205 -16.97 -39.73 50.33
N ARG A 206 -16.46 -38.51 50.57
CA ARG A 206 -15.89 -38.14 51.87
C ARG A 206 -16.91 -38.26 53.00
N LYS A 207 -18.16 -37.79 52.80
CA LYS A 207 -19.24 -37.96 53.80
C LYS A 207 -19.54 -39.44 54.10
N LEU A 208 -19.65 -40.28 53.07
CA LEU A 208 -19.88 -41.71 53.24
C LEU A 208 -18.72 -42.42 53.92
N GLU A 209 -17.48 -41.99 53.66
CA GLU A 209 -16.29 -42.49 54.36
C GLU A 209 -16.31 -42.09 55.84
N ASP A 210 -16.68 -40.85 56.16
CA ASP A 210 -16.85 -40.36 57.54
C ASP A 210 -17.97 -41.14 58.27
N GLU A 211 -19.14 -41.32 57.66
CA GLU A 211 -20.26 -42.11 58.20
C GLU A 211 -19.89 -43.59 58.42
N CYS A 212 -19.21 -44.21 57.45
CA CYS A 212 -18.69 -45.58 57.60
C CYS A 212 -17.70 -45.71 58.76
N SER A 213 -16.87 -44.70 58.96
CA SER A 213 -15.91 -44.61 60.07
C SER A 213 -16.63 -44.53 61.41
N GLU A 214 -17.64 -43.67 61.53
CA GLU A 214 -18.47 -43.55 62.74
C GLU A 214 -19.20 -44.85 63.07
N LEU A 215 -19.87 -45.46 62.08
CA LEU A 215 -20.58 -46.73 62.28
C LEU A 215 -19.64 -47.86 62.72
N LYS A 216 -18.42 -47.93 62.17
CA LYS A 216 -17.41 -48.91 62.64
C LYS A 216 -17.06 -48.70 64.11
N LYS A 217 -16.88 -47.43 64.52
CA LYS A 217 -16.59 -47.10 65.91
C LYS A 217 -17.75 -47.46 66.83
N ASP A 218 -18.99 -47.17 66.43
CA ASP A 218 -20.19 -47.54 67.17
C ASP A 218 -20.33 -49.07 67.30
N ILE A 219 -19.98 -49.83 66.25
CA ILE A 219 -19.93 -51.30 66.31
C ILE A 219 -18.89 -51.77 67.32
N ASP A 220 -17.66 -51.24 67.27
CA ASP A 220 -16.58 -51.60 68.21
C ASP A 220 -16.98 -51.29 69.67
N ASP A 221 -17.61 -50.14 69.92
CA ASP A 221 -18.11 -49.72 71.24
C ASP A 221 -19.25 -50.63 71.72
N LEU A 222 -20.19 -51.01 70.85
CA LEU A 222 -21.28 -51.95 71.15
C LEU A 222 -20.76 -53.36 71.44
N GLU A 223 -19.75 -53.84 70.71
CA GLU A 223 -19.10 -55.14 70.96
C GLU A 223 -18.42 -55.17 72.33
N LEU A 224 -17.71 -54.09 72.70
CA LEU A 224 -17.14 -53.94 74.05
C LEU A 224 -18.22 -53.97 75.13
N THR A 225 -19.35 -53.30 74.89
CA THR A 225 -20.48 -53.24 75.82
C THR A 225 -21.16 -54.61 75.95
N LEU A 226 -21.35 -55.32 74.84
CA LEU A 226 -21.90 -56.68 74.80
C LEU A 226 -21.01 -57.64 75.60
N ALA A 227 -19.70 -57.64 75.35
CA ALA A 227 -18.75 -58.47 76.08
C ALA A 227 -18.76 -58.20 77.59
N LYS A 228 -18.96 -56.93 77.99
CA LYS A 228 -19.11 -56.55 79.40
C LYS A 228 -20.40 -57.10 80.00
N VAL A 229 -21.54 -56.95 79.31
CA VAL A 229 -22.84 -57.46 79.74
C VAL A 229 -22.83 -59.00 79.81
N GLU A 230 -22.21 -59.68 78.85
CA GLU A 230 -22.03 -61.14 78.88
C GLU A 230 -21.21 -61.59 80.09
N LYS A 231 -20.14 -60.86 80.42
CA LYS A 231 -19.34 -61.14 81.62
C LYS A 231 -20.12 -60.93 82.91
N GLU A 232 -20.91 -59.86 82.99
CA GLU A 232 -21.81 -59.59 84.12
C GLU A 232 -22.91 -60.65 84.23
N LYS A 233 -23.52 -61.03 83.11
CA LYS A 233 -24.50 -62.13 83.03
C LYS A 233 -23.89 -63.44 83.54
N HIS A 234 -22.73 -63.85 83.03
CA HIS A 234 -22.04 -65.05 83.51
C HIS A 234 -21.74 -65.00 85.00
N ALA A 235 -21.35 -63.84 85.53
CA ALA A 235 -21.15 -63.65 86.96
C ALA A 235 -22.47 -63.83 87.75
N THR A 236 -23.59 -63.30 87.25
CA THR A 236 -24.91 -63.48 87.87
C THR A 236 -25.43 -64.91 87.77
N GLU A 237 -25.27 -65.58 86.62
CA GLU A 237 -25.65 -66.98 86.43
C GLU A 237 -24.88 -67.89 87.37
N ASN A 238 -23.55 -67.70 87.50
CA ASN A 238 -22.74 -68.43 88.48
C ASN A 238 -23.20 -68.19 89.92
N LYS A 239 -23.63 -66.96 90.25
CA LYS A 239 -24.16 -66.62 91.58
C LYS A 239 -25.51 -67.30 91.84
N VAL A 240 -26.39 -67.35 90.84
CA VAL A 240 -27.65 -68.11 90.89
C VAL A 240 -27.37 -69.62 91.02
N LEU A 241 -26.36 -70.15 90.31
CA LEU A 241 -25.98 -71.56 90.38
C LEU A 241 -25.44 -71.93 91.77
N CYS A 242 -24.60 -71.09 92.37
CA CYS A 242 -24.19 -71.24 93.77
C CYS A 242 -25.40 -71.24 94.73
N LEU A 243 -26.30 -70.27 94.61
CA LEU A 243 -27.52 -70.21 95.44
C LEU A 243 -28.47 -71.39 95.20
N THR A 244 -28.52 -71.94 93.98
CA THR A 244 -29.33 -73.12 93.63
C THR A 244 -28.72 -74.39 94.23
N ILE A 245 -27.39 -74.53 94.19
CA ILE A 245 -26.67 -75.62 94.88
C ILE A 245 -26.86 -75.52 96.40
N ASP A 246 -26.83 -74.32 96.98
CA ASP A 246 -27.11 -74.06 98.40
C ASP A 246 -28.58 -74.38 98.78
N SER A 247 -29.51 -74.26 97.83
CA SER A 247 -30.92 -74.63 98.03
C SER A 247 -31.17 -76.15 97.89
N LEU A 248 -30.44 -76.83 97.02
CA LEU A 248 -30.54 -78.29 96.80
C LEU A 248 -29.86 -79.09 97.92
N THR A 249 -28.89 -78.51 98.64
CA THR A 249 -28.24 -79.13 99.80
C THR A 249 -29.07 -79.07 101.09
N ASN A 250 -30.17 -78.30 101.13
CA ASN A 250 -30.96 -78.07 102.35
C ASN A 250 -32.30 -78.83 102.46
N ASN A 251 -32.60 -79.83 101.61
CA ASN A 251 -33.84 -80.62 101.71
C ASN A 251 -33.65 -82.15 101.61
N ASN A 252 -32.90 -82.74 102.54
CA ASN A 252 -33.12 -84.12 103.01
C ASN A 252 -32.59 -84.24 104.46
N PRO A 253 -33.45 -84.46 105.48
CA PRO A 253 -33.59 -85.84 106.01
C PRO A 253 -34.93 -86.20 106.73
N ASN A 254 -35.35 -87.47 106.62
CA ASN A 254 -35.60 -88.42 107.75
C ASN A 254 -36.57 -89.56 107.31
N THR A 255 -36.11 -90.79 107.10
CA THR A 255 -35.99 -91.92 108.07
C THR A 255 -37.19 -92.20 108.99
N ASN A 256 -37.79 -93.37 108.73
CA ASN A 256 -38.30 -94.40 109.67
C ASN A 256 -39.45 -94.06 110.65
N GLN A 257 -40.52 -94.88 110.64
CA GLN A 257 -40.82 -95.87 111.68
C GLN A 257 -42.11 -96.72 111.42
N PHE A 258 -41.92 -98.05 111.44
CA PHE A 258 -42.72 -99.15 112.03
C PHE A 258 -44.26 -99.32 111.91
N LYS A 259 -44.59 -100.58 111.54
CA LYS A 259 -45.51 -101.59 112.14
C LYS A 259 -46.90 -101.86 111.53
N THR A 260 -47.06 -103.18 111.27
CA THR A 260 -48.25 -104.02 111.00
C THR A 260 -48.83 -104.00 109.60
#